data_AF-A0A3C0VPL5-F1
#
_entry.id   AF-A0A3C0VPL5-F1
#
_cell.length_a   1.000
_cell.length_b   1.000
_cell.length_c   1.000
_cell.angle_alpha   90.00
_cell.angle_beta   90.00
_cell.angle_gamma   90.00
#
_symmetry.space_group_name_H-M   'P 1'
#
loop_
_entity.id
_entity.type
_entity.pdbx_description
1 polymer ?
#
loop_
_entity_poly.entity_id
_entity_poly.type
_entity_poly.pdbx_seq_one_letter_code
_entity_poly.pdbx_strand_id
1 'polypeptide(L)'
;GDFLSFNTGGGGGVGAPLTREADRVLKDVDSGLVSLEAANDIYGVVIANGAVDEAATEALRAEKAANKAEAKLFNFGDELEELRANCLAETGLEPPAAPDFSKSRLAAE
;
A
#
# COMPACT_ATOMS: atom_id res chain seq x y z
N GLY A 1 19.10 -0.02 -32.51
CA GLY A 1 17.75 0.59 -32.55
C GLY A 1 17.28 0.65 -31.13
N ASP A 2 16.66 1.77 -30.73
CA ASP A 2 16.43 2.07 -29.32
C ASP A 2 14.98 1.71 -28.90
N PHE A 3 14.80 1.32 -27.65
CA PHE A 3 13.50 0.98 -27.05
C PHE A 3 13.08 2.09 -26.09
N LEU A 4 11.94 2.73 -26.35
CA LEU A 4 11.33 3.68 -25.43
C LEU A 4 10.10 3.03 -24.77
N SER A 5 10.05 3.09 -23.44
CA SER A 5 8.94 2.64 -22.61
C SER A 5 8.37 3.81 -21.81
N PHE A 6 7.05 3.94 -21.80
CA PHE A 6 6.33 4.95 -21.02
C PHE A 6 5.59 4.25 -19.88
N ASN A 7 5.93 4.63 -18.65
CA ASN A 7 5.23 4.18 -17.45
C ASN A 7 4.68 5.42 -16.74
N THR A 8 3.35 5.55 -16.68
CA THR A 8 2.67 6.67 -16.03
C THR A 8 2.01 6.22 -14.74
N GLY A 9 1.95 7.11 -13.74
CA GLY A 9 1.26 6.82 -12.48
C GLY A 9 -0.26 6.63 -12.66
N GLY A 10 -0.85 5.76 -11.85
CA GLY A 10 -2.30 5.62 -11.70
C GLY A 10 -2.89 6.56 -10.64
N GLY A 11 -4.20 6.45 -10.41
CA GLY A 11 -4.88 7.12 -9.30
C GLY A 11 -4.84 6.32 -7.99
N GLY A 12 -5.14 6.98 -6.87
CA GLY A 12 -5.28 6.32 -5.57
C GLY A 12 -6.62 5.58 -5.42
N GLY A 13 -6.62 4.48 -4.67
CA GLY A 13 -7.83 3.72 -4.31
C GLY A 13 -8.57 4.30 -3.10
N VAL A 14 -9.85 3.93 -2.94
CA VAL A 14 -10.68 4.33 -1.79
C VAL A 14 -11.32 3.08 -1.16
N GLY A 15 -11.29 3.01 0.17
CA GLY A 15 -11.92 1.94 0.94
C GLY A 15 -11.06 0.68 1.09
N ALA A 16 -11.62 -0.33 1.77
CA ALA A 16 -10.94 -1.60 2.01
C ALA A 16 -11.03 -2.51 0.77
N PRO A 17 -9.91 -3.01 0.21
CA PRO A 17 -9.93 -3.82 -1.00
C PRO A 17 -10.83 -5.07 -0.92
N LEU A 18 -10.83 -5.75 0.23
CA LEU A 18 -11.63 -6.97 0.47
C LEU A 18 -13.16 -6.73 0.39
N THR A 19 -13.60 -5.47 0.42
CA THR A 19 -15.02 -5.11 0.34
C THR A 19 -15.51 -4.85 -1.09
N ARG A 20 -14.61 -4.85 -2.08
CA ARG A 20 -14.99 -4.70 -3.49
C ARG A 20 -15.78 -5.92 -3.96
N GLU A 21 -16.85 -5.70 -4.72
CA GLU A 21 -17.66 -6.78 -5.33
C GLU A 21 -16.78 -7.70 -6.18
N ALA A 22 -16.86 -9.02 -5.97
CA ALA A 22 -15.99 -9.99 -6.66
C ALA A 22 -16.20 -9.95 -8.20
N ASP A 23 -17.44 -9.80 -8.65
CA ASP A 23 -17.78 -9.68 -10.08
C ASP A 23 -17.16 -8.43 -10.72
N ARG A 24 -16.97 -7.34 -9.96
CA ARG A 24 -16.28 -6.15 -10.47
C ARG A 24 -14.79 -6.42 -10.61
N VAL A 25 -14.20 -7.15 -9.66
CA VAL A 25 -12.80 -7.55 -9.75
C VAL A 25 -12.58 -8.48 -10.95
N LEU A 26 -13.48 -9.42 -11.21
CA LEU A 26 -13.43 -10.26 -12.42
C LEU A 26 -13.47 -9.40 -13.69
N LYS A 27 -14.37 -8.43 -13.79
CA LYS A 27 -14.41 -7.48 -14.92
C LYS A 27 -13.12 -6.67 -15.07
N ASP A 28 -12.52 -6.26 -13.96
CA ASP A 28 -11.24 -5.53 -13.96
C ASP A 28 -10.10 -6.44 -14.48
N VAL A 29 -10.13 -7.74 -14.14
CA VAL A 29 -9.20 -8.75 -14.65
C VAL A 29 -9.41 -9.00 -16.13
N ASP A 30 -10.64 -9.19 -16.57
CA ASP A 30 -11.00 -9.37 -17.98
C ASP A 30 -10.60 -8.14 -18.82
N SER A 31 -10.60 -6.96 -18.21
CA SER A 31 -10.18 -5.69 -18.84
C SER A 31 -8.66 -5.45 -18.79
N GLY A 32 -7.88 -6.34 -18.15
CA GLY A 32 -6.43 -6.21 -17.98
C GLY A 32 -6.01 -5.09 -17.02
N LEU A 33 -6.92 -4.54 -16.23
CA LEU A 33 -6.65 -3.50 -15.23
C LEU A 33 -6.06 -4.09 -13.94
N VAL A 34 -6.40 -5.34 -13.66
CA VAL A 34 -5.97 -6.11 -12.48
C VAL A 34 -5.43 -7.46 -12.96
N SER A 35 -4.31 -7.92 -12.42
CA SER A 35 -3.82 -9.28 -12.70
C SER A 35 -4.57 -10.32 -11.88
N LEU A 36 -4.57 -11.59 -12.32
CA LEU A 36 -5.12 -12.70 -11.52
C LEU A 36 -4.50 -12.80 -10.12
N GLU A 37 -3.19 -12.54 -10.03
CA GLU A 37 -2.45 -12.47 -8.77
C GLU A 37 -2.96 -11.33 -7.88
N ALA A 38 -3.09 -10.12 -8.43
CA ALA A 38 -3.61 -8.97 -7.69
C ALA A 38 -5.08 -9.17 -7.25
N ALA A 39 -5.90 -9.87 -8.05
CA ALA A 39 -7.25 -10.24 -7.65
C ALA A 39 -7.24 -11.10 -6.37
N ASN A 40 -6.33 -12.06 -6.27
CA ASN A 40 -6.18 -12.91 -5.09
C ASN A 40 -5.57 -12.15 -3.91
N ASP A 41 -4.42 -11.51 -4.10
CA ASP A 41 -3.62 -10.97 -3.01
C ASP A 41 -4.24 -9.71 -2.40
N ILE A 42 -4.72 -8.80 -3.25
CA ILE A 42 -5.20 -7.48 -2.83
C ILE A 42 -6.70 -7.55 -2.53
N TYR A 43 -7.49 -8.09 -3.45
CA TYR A 43 -8.96 -8.08 -3.33
C TYR A 43 -9.53 -9.34 -2.64
N GLY A 44 -8.70 -10.35 -2.40
CA GLY A 44 -9.14 -11.62 -1.81
C GLY A 44 -10.10 -12.39 -2.72
N VAL A 45 -10.07 -12.17 -4.03
CA VAL A 45 -10.96 -12.81 -5.00
C VAL A 45 -10.23 -13.95 -5.69
N VAL A 46 -10.82 -15.14 -5.63
CA VAL A 46 -10.30 -16.34 -6.28
C VAL A 46 -11.02 -16.49 -7.62
N ILE A 47 -10.26 -16.48 -8.71
CA ILE A 47 -10.78 -16.69 -10.07
C ILE A 47 -10.23 -18.01 -10.58
N ALA A 48 -11.14 -18.93 -10.91
CA ALA A 48 -10.81 -20.24 -11.46
C ALA A 48 -11.63 -20.48 -12.72
N ASN A 49 -10.98 -20.95 -13.80
CA ASN A 49 -11.64 -21.22 -15.09
C ASN A 49 -12.43 -20.02 -15.64
N GLY A 50 -11.97 -18.79 -15.42
CA GLY A 50 -12.61 -17.57 -15.90
C GLY A 50 -13.86 -17.14 -15.13
N ALA A 51 -14.12 -17.73 -13.96
CA ALA A 51 -15.23 -17.36 -13.08
C ALA A 51 -14.75 -17.15 -11.65
N VAL A 52 -15.50 -16.38 -10.88
CA VAL A 52 -15.28 -16.24 -9.44
C VAL A 52 -15.62 -17.56 -8.74
N ASP A 53 -14.70 -18.05 -7.91
CA ASP A 53 -14.98 -19.09 -6.94
C ASP A 53 -15.48 -18.42 -5.65
N GLU A 54 -16.81 -18.41 -5.46
CA GLU A 54 -17.43 -17.73 -4.33
C GLU A 54 -16.98 -18.30 -2.98
N ALA A 55 -16.95 -19.63 -2.85
CA ALA A 55 -16.60 -20.30 -1.60
C ALA A 55 -15.13 -20.04 -1.22
N ALA A 56 -14.21 -20.14 -2.19
CA ALA A 56 -12.80 -19.84 -1.95
C ALA A 56 -12.57 -18.35 -1.68
N THR A 57 -13.32 -17.46 -2.34
CA THR A 57 -13.27 -16.01 -2.11
C THR A 57 -13.73 -15.64 -0.71
N GLU A 58 -14.84 -16.22 -0.24
CA GLU A 58 -15.34 -16.00 1.12
C GLU A 58 -14.34 -16.47 2.18
N ALA A 59 -13.79 -17.68 2.02
CA ALA A 59 -12.79 -18.23 2.93
C ALA A 59 -11.53 -17.35 2.98
N LEU A 60 -11.00 -16.96 1.82
CA LEU A 60 -9.81 -16.12 1.72
C LEU A 60 -10.02 -14.73 2.32
N ARG A 61 -11.21 -14.14 2.11
CA ARG A 61 -11.55 -12.84 2.70
C ARG A 61 -11.71 -12.92 4.21
N ALA A 62 -12.32 -13.98 4.73
CA ALA A 62 -12.41 -14.20 6.16
C ALA A 62 -11.03 -14.34 6.81
N GLU A 63 -10.13 -15.11 6.18
CA GLU A 63 -8.75 -15.26 6.62
C GLU A 63 -7.99 -13.92 6.60
N LYS A 64 -8.02 -13.20 5.47
CA LYS A 64 -7.33 -11.89 5.34
C LYS A 64 -7.91 -10.84 6.28
N ALA A 65 -9.22 -10.87 6.55
CA ALA A 65 -9.84 -9.98 7.51
C ALA A 65 -9.41 -10.29 8.94
N ALA A 66 -9.29 -11.57 9.31
CA ALA A 66 -8.81 -12.00 10.63
C ALA A 66 -7.34 -11.64 10.85
N ASN A 67 -6.52 -11.73 9.80
CA ASN A 67 -5.10 -11.39 9.84
C ASN A 67 -4.82 -9.88 9.72
N LYS A 68 -5.87 -9.04 9.61
CA LYS A 68 -5.70 -7.60 9.48
C LYS A 68 -5.30 -7.01 10.84
N ALA A 69 -4.05 -6.57 10.95
CA ALA A 69 -3.59 -5.79 12.09
C ALA A 69 -4.44 -4.52 12.24
N GLU A 70 -4.72 -4.14 13.49
CA GLU A 70 -5.45 -2.92 13.80
C GLU A 70 -4.62 -1.71 13.37
N ALA A 71 -5.01 -1.08 12.26
CA ALA A 71 -4.37 0.12 11.78
C ALA A 71 -4.93 1.34 12.53
N LYS A 72 -4.05 2.14 13.14
CA LYS A 72 -4.41 3.45 13.69
C LYS A 72 -4.99 4.33 12.58
N LEU A 73 -5.99 5.17 12.91
CA LEU A 73 -6.59 6.11 11.95
C LEU A 73 -5.55 7.03 11.31
N PHE A 74 -4.56 7.45 12.10
CA PHE A 74 -3.35 8.10 11.62
C PHE A 74 -2.15 7.29 12.09
N ASN A 75 -1.33 6.83 11.14
CA ASN A 75 -0.02 6.26 11.41
C ASN A 75 1.02 7.37 11.21
N PHE A 76 1.63 7.83 12.31
CA PHE A 76 2.70 8.84 12.27
C PHE A 76 4.09 8.22 12.16
N GLY A 77 4.18 6.90 11.98
CA GLY A 77 5.42 6.13 12.07
C GLY A 77 5.77 5.77 13.50
N ASP A 78 6.96 5.21 13.66
CA ASP A 78 7.58 4.89 14.94
C ASP A 78 8.17 6.14 15.61
N GLU A 79 8.77 5.97 16.80
CA GLU A 79 9.39 7.07 17.52
C GLU A 79 10.54 7.69 16.71
N LEU A 80 10.74 9.00 16.84
CA LEU A 80 11.70 9.76 16.02
C LEU A 80 13.14 9.19 16.10
N GLU A 81 13.55 8.71 17.26
CA GLU A 81 14.87 8.11 17.46
C GLU A 81 15.02 6.78 16.71
N GLU A 82 13.95 5.98 16.64
CA GLU A 82 13.93 4.73 15.88
C GLU A 82 13.95 5.01 14.37
N LEU A 83 13.15 5.96 13.92
CA LEU A 83 13.17 6.42 12.52
C LEU A 83 14.55 6.95 12.10
N ARG A 84 15.23 7.68 12.99
CA ARG A 84 16.61 8.14 12.74
C ARG A 84 17.57 6.97 12.66
N ALA A 85 17.49 6.02 13.58
CA ALA A 85 18.38 4.85 13.59
C ALA A 85 18.25 4.01 12.30
N ASN A 86 17.05 3.91 11.73
CA ASN A 86 16.79 3.11 10.53
C ASN A 86 17.04 3.85 9.20
N CYS A 87 17.15 5.18 9.22
CA CYS A 87 17.19 6.02 8.02
C CYS A 87 18.25 5.57 7.00
N LEU A 88 19.48 5.30 7.44
CA LEU A 88 20.56 4.86 6.55
C LEU A 88 20.28 3.48 5.95
N ALA A 89 19.75 2.56 6.74
CA ALA A 89 19.47 1.20 6.30
C ALA A 89 18.30 1.14 5.31
N GLU A 90 17.25 1.93 5.53
CA GLU A 90 16.04 1.91 4.70
C GLU A 90 16.13 2.78 3.45
N THR A 91 16.77 3.96 3.57
CA THR A 91 16.76 4.97 2.50
C THR A 91 18.12 5.16 1.83
N GLY A 92 19.20 4.67 2.45
CA GLY A 92 20.57 4.93 2.01
C GLY A 92 21.07 6.35 2.31
N LEU A 93 20.31 7.13 3.08
CA LEU A 93 20.65 8.51 3.46
C LEU A 93 20.97 8.58 4.97
N GLU A 94 21.95 9.39 5.33
CA GLU A 94 22.25 9.66 6.73
C GLU A 94 21.06 10.35 7.42
N PRO A 95 20.81 10.09 8.72
CA PRO A 95 19.69 10.67 9.44
C PRO A 95 19.76 12.21 9.45
N PRO A 96 18.62 12.91 9.29
CA PRO A 96 18.62 14.36 9.30
C PRO A 96 19.05 14.91 10.67
N ALA A 97 20.00 15.84 10.66
CA ALA A 97 20.41 16.56 11.86
C ALA A 97 19.26 17.44 12.39
N ALA A 98 19.19 17.59 13.72
CA ALA A 98 18.23 18.50 14.33
C ALA A 98 18.47 19.95 13.86
N PRO A 99 17.42 20.72 13.59
CA PRO A 99 17.57 22.13 13.22
C PRO A 99 18.25 22.92 14.34
N ASP A 100 19.27 23.71 13.98
CA ASP A 100 19.94 24.62 14.91
C ASP A 100 19.21 25.97 14.96
N PHE A 101 18.49 26.22 16.06
CA PHE A 101 17.76 27.47 16.31
C PHE A 101 18.57 28.54 17.05
N SER A 102 19.86 28.32 17.31
CA SER A 102 20.73 29.26 18.05
C SER A 102 20.68 30.69 17.52
N LYS A 103 20.58 30.87 16.19
CA LYS A 103 20.51 32.18 15.52
C LYS A 103 19.13 32.86 15.59
N SER A 104 18.06 32.12 15.89
CA SER A 104 16.69 32.65 15.93
C SER A 104 16.26 33.17 17.31
N ARG A 105 16.95 32.77 18.39
CA ARG A 105 16.69 33.28 19.76
C ARG A 105 17.20 34.70 20.02
N LEU A 106 18.10 35.21 19.16
CA LEU A 106 18.69 36.55 19.28
C LEU A 106 17.77 37.69 18.83
N ALA A 107 16.63 37.39 18.20
CA ALA A 107 15.69 38.41 17.70
C ALA A 107 14.52 38.72 18.67
N ALA A 108 14.56 38.19 19.89
CA ALA A 108 13.51 38.33 20.90
C ALA A 108 13.92 39.17 22.14
N GLU A 109 15.07 39.84 22.09
CA GLU A 109 15.50 40.88 23.04
C GLU A 109 15.55 42.24 22.34
#